data_AF-A0A0A0IE19-F1
#
_entry.id   AF-A0A0A0IE19-F1
#
_cell.length_a   1.000
_cell.length_b   1.000
_cell.length_c   1.000
_cell.angle_alpha   90.00
_cell.angle_beta   90.00
_cell.angle_gamma   90.00
#
_symmetry.space_group_name_H-M   'P 1'
#
loop_
_entity.id
_entity.type
_entity.pdbx_description
1 polymer ?
#
loop_
_entity_poly.entity_id
_entity_poly.type
_entity_poly.pdbx_seq_one_letter_code
_entity_poly.pdbx_strand_id
1 'polypeptide(L)'
;MLKNFTEYCKQYLNKYFKSQVMINNSNSNKQEMKNIISNFQNEKALKARQMFNVGIKKTKICKILKLHIKTLNKILELSELDINYYGKSKLRIIKEEKAKNKLEIINIAREMKKKSVPVARIAKALNLDRRTIDKYLDEKTTGINPRLGVKRKSKLDVYVDSINSLIQVGSTSKAIYSKIKDMGYTGSESLQKCVIEIIYIS
;
A
#
# COMPACT_ATOMS: atom_id res chain seq x y z
N MET A 1 42.06 -38.23 3.56
CA MET A 1 42.93 -37.64 2.52
C MET A 1 42.21 -36.65 1.58
N LEU A 2 40.91 -36.79 1.28
CA LEU A 2 40.18 -35.89 0.35
C LEU A 2 39.81 -34.49 0.90
N LYS A 3 39.74 -34.31 2.23
CA LYS A 3 39.27 -33.06 2.87
C LYS A 3 40.26 -31.90 2.71
N ASN A 4 41.57 -32.19 2.65
CA ASN A 4 42.62 -31.19 2.52
C ASN A 4 42.72 -30.62 1.10
N PHE A 5 42.30 -31.39 0.08
CA PHE A 5 42.41 -30.96 -1.31
C PHE A 5 41.37 -29.89 -1.65
N THR A 6 40.13 -30.05 -1.19
CA THR A 6 39.05 -29.07 -1.40
C THR A 6 39.33 -27.74 -0.67
N GLU A 7 39.98 -27.80 0.49
CA GLU A 7 40.39 -26.63 1.26
C GLU A 7 41.55 -25.88 0.56
N TYR A 8 42.51 -26.63 0.02
CA TYR A 8 43.59 -26.08 -0.80
C TYR A 8 43.07 -25.41 -2.08
N CYS A 9 42.15 -26.06 -2.80
CA CYS A 9 41.53 -25.46 -3.99
C CYS A 9 40.77 -24.17 -3.66
N LYS A 10 40.05 -24.12 -2.53
CA LYS A 10 39.36 -22.89 -2.08
C LYS A 10 40.32 -21.76 -1.77
N GLN A 11 41.40 -22.03 -1.04
CA GLN A 11 42.41 -21.00 -0.72
C GLN A 11 43.13 -20.51 -1.98
N TYR A 12 43.45 -21.41 -2.91
CA TYR A 12 44.06 -21.06 -4.18
C TYR A 12 43.13 -20.16 -5.01
N LEU A 13 41.86 -20.51 -5.16
CA LEU A 13 40.90 -19.69 -5.91
C LEU A 13 40.69 -18.31 -5.27
N ASN A 14 40.59 -18.22 -3.94
CA ASN A 14 40.46 -16.93 -3.23
C ASN A 14 41.70 -16.04 -3.36
N LYS A 15 42.88 -16.60 -3.67
CA LYS A 15 44.11 -15.83 -3.91
C LYS A 15 44.08 -15.11 -5.26
N TYR A 16 43.41 -15.68 -6.27
CA TYR A 16 43.35 -15.13 -7.63
C TYR A 16 42.04 -14.38 -7.92
N PHE A 17 40.95 -14.76 -7.26
CA PHE A 17 39.65 -14.09 -7.39
C PHE A 17 39.38 -13.26 -6.14
N LYS A 18 39.24 -11.94 -6.29
CA LYS A 18 38.76 -11.07 -5.20
C LYS A 18 37.39 -11.57 -4.73
N SER A 19 37.22 -11.77 -3.42
CA SER A 19 35.99 -12.26 -2.78
C SER A 19 34.78 -11.34 -2.97
N GLN A 20 35.00 -10.11 -3.44
CA GLN A 20 33.96 -9.14 -3.76
C GLN A 20 34.19 -8.59 -5.17
N VAL A 21 33.24 -8.89 -6.06
CA VAL A 21 33.07 -8.20 -7.33
C VAL A 21 32.17 -7.00 -7.04
N MET A 22 32.74 -5.79 -7.04
CA MET A 22 31.96 -4.56 -7.09
C MET A 22 31.32 -4.46 -8.49
N ILE A 23 30.04 -4.83 -8.58
CA ILE A 23 29.25 -4.56 -9.78
C ILE A 23 28.96 -3.06 -9.78
N ASN A 24 29.76 -2.30 -10.52
CA ASN A 24 29.44 -0.91 -10.81
C ASN A 24 28.20 -0.90 -11.70
N ASN A 25 27.02 -0.73 -11.09
CA ASN A 25 25.83 -0.32 -11.81
C ASN A 25 26.13 1.07 -12.38
N SER A 26 26.63 1.12 -13.61
CA SER A 26 26.54 2.32 -14.42
C SER A 26 25.06 2.61 -14.60
N ASN A 27 24.53 3.43 -13.69
CA ASN A 27 23.24 4.07 -13.84
C ASN A 27 23.33 5.01 -15.04
N SER A 28 23.28 4.43 -16.23
CA SER A 28 22.90 5.12 -17.44
C SER A 28 21.44 5.51 -17.26
N ASN A 29 21.24 6.80 -17.06
CA ASN A 29 19.99 7.57 -17.13
C ASN A 29 18.84 6.82 -17.84
N LYS A 30 18.15 5.95 -17.10
CA LYS A 30 16.74 5.70 -17.34
C LYS A 30 16.05 6.64 -16.39
N GLN A 31 15.45 7.70 -16.92
CA GLN A 31 14.29 8.28 -16.29
C GLN A 31 13.32 7.13 -16.06
N GLU A 32 13.39 6.53 -14.87
CA GLU A 32 12.36 5.65 -14.39
C GLU A 32 11.12 6.55 -14.32
N MET A 33 10.26 6.44 -15.34
CA MET A 33 8.84 6.52 -15.08
C MET A 33 8.62 5.56 -13.92
N LYS A 34 8.56 6.09 -12.70
CA LYS A 34 8.08 5.39 -11.52
C LYS A 34 6.65 5.01 -11.84
N ASN A 35 6.47 3.92 -12.58
CA ASN A 35 5.23 3.20 -12.65
C ASN A 35 5.03 2.78 -11.21
N ILE A 36 4.24 3.57 -10.47
CA ILE A 36 3.74 3.19 -9.16
C ILE A 36 3.04 1.86 -9.41
N ILE A 37 3.75 0.77 -9.13
CA ILE A 37 3.19 -0.57 -9.16
C ILE A 37 2.23 -0.53 -8.00
N SER A 38 0.97 -0.30 -8.31
CA SER A 38 -0.12 -0.40 -7.37
C SER A 38 -0.04 -1.78 -6.73
N ASN A 39 0.22 -1.83 -5.43
CA ASN A 39 0.24 -3.10 -4.70
C ASN A 39 -1.13 -3.78 -4.66
N PHE A 40 -2.19 -3.07 -5.07
CA PHE A 40 -3.53 -3.61 -5.11
C PHE A 40 -3.77 -4.53 -6.32
N GLN A 41 -4.29 -5.73 -6.04
CA GLN A 41 -4.60 -6.75 -7.04
C GLN A 41 -5.61 -6.28 -8.09
N ASN A 42 -6.61 -5.47 -7.71
CA ASN A 42 -7.62 -4.95 -8.64
C ASN A 42 -7.00 -4.00 -9.68
N GLU A 43 -6.09 -3.12 -9.26
CA GLU A 43 -5.43 -2.16 -10.16
C GLU A 43 -4.48 -2.87 -11.13
N LYS A 44 -3.78 -3.91 -10.65
CA LYS A 44 -2.97 -4.77 -11.52
C LYS A 44 -3.84 -5.51 -12.54
N ALA A 45 -5.01 -5.99 -12.14
CA ALA A 45 -5.94 -6.67 -13.05
C ALA A 45 -6.46 -5.73 -14.15
N LEU A 46 -6.92 -4.53 -13.77
CA LEU A 46 -7.38 -3.52 -14.74
C LEU A 46 -6.28 -3.12 -15.73
N LYS A 47 -5.06 -2.83 -15.24
CA LYS A 47 -3.91 -2.52 -16.10
C LYS A 47 -3.56 -3.69 -17.02
N ALA A 48 -3.61 -4.92 -16.53
CA ALA A 48 -3.35 -6.11 -17.34
C ALA A 48 -4.32 -6.23 -18.52
N ARG A 49 -5.63 -5.99 -18.26
CA ARG A 49 -6.66 -6.03 -19.31
C ARG A 49 -6.50 -4.88 -20.30
N GLN A 50 -6.22 -3.67 -19.83
CA GLN A 50 -5.93 -2.53 -20.71
C GLN A 50 -4.72 -2.80 -21.61
N MET A 51 -3.61 -3.29 -21.05
CA MET A 51 -2.41 -3.66 -21.81
C MET A 51 -2.68 -4.75 -22.85
N PHE A 52 -3.52 -5.73 -22.51
CA PHE A 52 -3.92 -6.78 -23.43
C PHE A 52 -4.78 -6.24 -24.58
N ASN A 53 -5.74 -5.36 -24.29
CA ASN A 53 -6.59 -4.72 -25.29
C ASN A 53 -5.80 -3.83 -26.27
N VAL A 54 -4.68 -3.25 -25.83
CA VAL A 54 -3.73 -2.49 -26.67
C VAL A 54 -2.83 -3.44 -27.51
N GLY A 55 -2.98 -4.76 -27.39
CA GLY A 55 -2.26 -5.75 -28.19
C GLY A 55 -0.90 -6.17 -27.62
N ILE A 56 -0.61 -5.86 -26.35
CA ILE A 56 0.66 -6.26 -25.72
C ILE A 56 0.64 -7.78 -25.45
N LYS A 57 1.73 -8.48 -25.84
CA LYS A 57 1.89 -9.92 -25.62
C LYS A 57 1.80 -10.28 -24.13
N LYS A 58 1.07 -11.37 -23.80
CA LYS A 58 0.88 -11.88 -22.43
C LYS A 58 2.17 -12.03 -21.63
N THR A 59 3.24 -12.53 -22.24
CA THR A 59 4.55 -12.70 -21.59
C THR A 59 5.16 -11.38 -21.12
N LYS A 60 5.00 -10.32 -21.92
CA LYS A 60 5.47 -8.97 -21.59
C LYS A 60 4.63 -8.37 -20.47
N ILE A 61 3.31 -8.57 -20.49
CA ILE A 61 2.41 -8.14 -19.41
C ILE A 61 2.77 -8.81 -18.08
N CYS A 62 2.98 -10.14 -18.08
CA CYS A 62 3.40 -10.89 -16.88
C CYS A 62 4.71 -10.34 -16.29
N LYS A 63 5.70 -10.03 -17.14
CA LYS A 63 6.98 -9.45 -16.72
C LYS A 63 6.79 -8.05 -16.11
N ILE A 64 6.02 -7.18 -16.75
CA ILE A 64 5.79 -5.79 -16.31
C ILE A 64 5.04 -5.75 -14.97
N LEU A 65 3.95 -6.52 -14.87
CA LEU A 65 3.06 -6.48 -13.69
C LEU A 65 3.46 -7.47 -12.58
N LYS A 66 4.53 -8.24 -12.81
CA LYS A 66 4.98 -9.34 -11.94
C LYS A 66 3.84 -10.31 -11.63
N LEU A 67 3.15 -10.77 -12.68
CA LEU A 67 2.02 -11.69 -12.59
C LEU A 67 2.40 -13.07 -13.13
N HIS A 68 1.88 -14.12 -12.51
CA HIS A 68 1.97 -15.46 -13.07
C HIS A 68 1.00 -15.60 -14.26
N ILE A 69 1.36 -16.42 -15.26
CA ILE A 69 0.56 -16.57 -16.48
C ILE A 69 -0.87 -17.07 -16.21
N LYS A 70 -1.03 -17.98 -15.23
CA LYS A 70 -2.36 -18.46 -14.80
C LYS A 70 -3.23 -17.32 -14.26
N THR A 71 -2.63 -16.41 -13.49
CA THR A 71 -3.33 -15.25 -12.94
C THR A 71 -3.76 -14.31 -14.06
N LEU A 72 -2.90 -14.08 -15.05
CA LEU A 72 -3.23 -13.25 -16.20
C LEU A 72 -4.39 -13.85 -17.00
N ASN A 73 -4.37 -15.15 -17.31
CA ASN A 73 -5.47 -15.80 -18.03
C ASN A 73 -6.79 -15.68 -17.26
N LYS A 74 -6.78 -15.96 -15.95
CA LYS A 74 -7.97 -15.78 -15.09
C LYS A 74 -8.51 -14.36 -15.16
N ILE A 75 -7.65 -13.34 -15.14
CA ILE A 75 -8.06 -11.92 -15.24
C ILE A 75 -8.71 -11.61 -16.60
N LEU A 76 -8.20 -12.20 -17.68
CA LEU A 76 -8.72 -12.00 -19.03
C LEU A 76 -10.07 -12.71 -19.25
N GLU A 77 -10.31 -13.82 -18.55
CA GLU A 77 -11.56 -14.58 -18.59
C GLU A 77 -12.71 -13.92 -17.80
N LEU A 78 -12.40 -13.01 -16.86
CA LEU A 78 -13.42 -12.32 -16.07
C LEU A 78 -14.31 -11.40 -16.94
N SER A 79 -15.52 -11.11 -16.46
CA SER A 79 -16.33 -10.04 -17.04
C SER A 79 -15.76 -8.65 -16.69
N GLU A 80 -16.20 -7.61 -17.40
CA GLU A 80 -15.83 -6.22 -17.08
C GLU A 80 -16.36 -5.75 -15.73
N LEU A 81 -17.46 -6.34 -15.25
CA LEU A 81 -17.98 -6.04 -13.92
C LEU A 81 -17.12 -6.73 -12.85
N ASP A 82 -16.78 -8.00 -13.03
CA ASP A 82 -16.05 -8.79 -12.04
C ASP A 82 -14.60 -8.33 -11.85
N ILE A 83 -13.95 -7.84 -12.91
CA ILE A 83 -12.58 -7.36 -12.82
C ILE A 83 -12.44 -6.15 -11.88
N ASN A 84 -13.49 -5.32 -11.75
CA ASN A 84 -13.51 -4.19 -10.82
C ASN A 84 -13.51 -4.63 -9.34
N TYR A 85 -13.95 -5.85 -9.07
CA TYR A 85 -14.00 -6.45 -7.74
C TYR A 85 -12.84 -7.42 -7.46
N TYR A 86 -12.02 -7.73 -8.46
CA TYR A 86 -10.94 -8.70 -8.34
C TYR A 86 -9.96 -8.37 -7.20
N GLY A 87 -9.80 -9.29 -6.25
CA GLY A 87 -8.91 -9.12 -5.10
C GLY A 87 -9.38 -8.06 -4.08
N LYS A 88 -10.61 -7.54 -4.19
CA LYS A 88 -11.23 -6.71 -3.16
C LYS A 88 -11.92 -7.59 -2.12
N SER A 89 -11.79 -7.24 -0.84
CA SER A 89 -12.61 -7.85 0.20
C SER A 89 -14.04 -7.29 0.16
N LYS A 90 -15.02 -8.08 0.61
CA LYS A 90 -16.44 -7.66 0.70
C LYS A 90 -16.59 -6.34 1.47
N LEU A 91 -15.86 -6.17 2.57
CA LEU A 91 -15.86 -4.94 3.36
C LEU A 91 -15.31 -3.73 2.59
N ARG A 92 -14.31 -3.93 1.72
CA ARG A 92 -13.78 -2.87 0.87
C ARG A 92 -14.82 -2.43 -0.16
N ILE A 93 -15.48 -3.40 -0.81
CA ILE A 93 -16.53 -3.15 -1.80
C ILE A 93 -17.64 -2.29 -1.19
N ILE A 94 -18.19 -2.72 -0.03
CA ILE A 94 -19.25 -1.98 0.68
C ILE A 94 -18.80 -0.55 1.04
N LYS A 95 -17.54 -0.35 1.44
CA LYS A 95 -17.02 0.98 1.79
C LYS A 95 -16.94 1.89 0.56
N GLU A 96 -16.47 1.37 -0.57
CA GLU A 96 -16.37 2.11 -1.83
C GLU A 96 -17.76 2.48 -2.36
N GLU A 97 -18.71 1.56 -2.32
CA GLU A 97 -20.12 1.82 -2.68
C GLU A 97 -20.74 2.90 -1.79
N LYS A 98 -20.56 2.82 -0.47
CA LYS A 98 -21.07 3.85 0.46
C LYS A 98 -20.47 5.23 0.17
N ALA A 99 -19.17 5.30 -0.13
CA ALA A 99 -18.50 6.55 -0.48
C ALA A 99 -19.04 7.13 -1.80
N LYS A 100 -19.27 6.27 -2.80
CA LYS A 100 -19.84 6.65 -4.10
C LYS A 100 -21.27 7.17 -3.96
N ASN A 101 -22.14 6.42 -3.29
CA ASN A 101 -23.54 6.82 -3.07
C ASN A 101 -23.62 8.14 -2.31
N LYS A 102 -22.76 8.33 -1.30
CA LYS A 102 -22.70 9.61 -0.57
C LYS A 102 -22.27 10.77 -1.47
N LEU A 103 -21.29 10.56 -2.36
CA LEU A 103 -20.85 11.58 -3.31
C LEU A 103 -21.96 11.95 -4.30
N GLU A 104 -22.71 10.96 -4.81
CA GLU A 104 -23.85 11.19 -5.69
C GLU A 104 -24.92 12.06 -5.00
N ILE A 105 -25.27 11.76 -3.76
CA ILE A 105 -26.22 12.56 -2.96
C ILE A 105 -25.71 14.00 -2.75
N ILE A 106 -24.42 14.17 -2.43
CA ILE A 106 -23.80 15.50 -2.29
C ILE A 106 -23.92 16.29 -3.60
N ASN A 107 -23.61 15.66 -4.73
CA ASN A 107 -23.68 16.29 -6.04
C ASN A 107 -25.12 16.69 -6.39
N ILE A 108 -26.10 15.81 -6.15
CA ILE A 108 -27.52 16.13 -6.37
C ILE A 108 -27.94 17.32 -5.51
N ALA A 109 -27.59 17.35 -4.22
CA ALA A 109 -27.90 18.47 -3.34
C ALA A 109 -27.33 19.81 -3.84
N ARG A 110 -26.07 19.79 -4.33
CA ARG A 110 -25.41 20.96 -4.92
C ARG A 110 -26.07 21.41 -6.22
N GLU A 111 -26.42 20.49 -7.10
CA GLU A 111 -27.14 20.79 -8.35
C GLU A 111 -28.53 21.39 -8.08
N MET A 112 -29.28 20.85 -7.11
CA MET A 112 -30.56 21.43 -6.67
C MET A 112 -30.38 22.84 -6.10
N LYS A 113 -29.29 23.07 -5.36
CA LYS A 113 -28.98 24.41 -4.82
C LYS A 113 -28.63 25.41 -5.92
N LYS A 114 -27.89 25.00 -6.97
CA LYS A 114 -27.64 25.83 -8.17
C LYS A 114 -28.93 26.24 -8.87
N LYS A 115 -29.94 25.37 -8.86
CA LYS A 115 -31.30 25.66 -9.36
C LYS A 115 -32.14 26.52 -8.39
N SER A 116 -31.51 27.16 -7.40
CA SER A 116 -32.17 28.02 -6.40
C SER A 116 -33.24 27.32 -5.54
N VAL A 117 -33.19 25.99 -5.41
CA VAL A 117 -34.09 25.25 -4.52
C VAL A 117 -33.72 25.54 -3.06
N PRO A 118 -34.68 25.87 -2.18
CA PRO A 118 -34.40 26.12 -0.77
C PRO A 118 -34.00 24.83 -0.05
N VAL A 119 -33.07 24.94 0.92
CA VAL A 119 -32.49 23.81 1.67
C VAL A 119 -33.55 22.89 2.26
N ALA A 120 -34.65 23.45 2.80
CA ALA A 120 -35.74 22.66 3.35
C ALA A 120 -36.43 21.75 2.32
N ARG A 121 -36.57 22.20 1.06
CA ARG A 121 -37.11 21.37 -0.02
C ARG A 121 -36.12 20.31 -0.48
N ILE A 122 -34.82 20.64 -0.52
CA ILE A 122 -33.75 19.67 -0.82
C ILE A 122 -33.74 18.55 0.23
N ALA A 123 -33.79 18.92 1.51
CA ALA A 123 -33.84 17.98 2.64
C ALA A 123 -35.03 17.02 2.53
N LYS A 124 -36.24 17.54 2.23
CA LYS A 124 -37.43 16.71 2.00
C LYS A 124 -37.28 15.79 0.78
N ALA A 125 -36.75 16.30 -0.34
CA ALA A 125 -36.60 15.52 -1.57
C ALA A 125 -35.57 14.39 -1.44
N LEU A 126 -34.49 14.61 -0.69
CA LEU A 126 -33.45 13.60 -0.45
C LEU A 126 -33.69 12.75 0.81
N ASN A 127 -34.76 13.01 1.55
CA ASN A 127 -35.06 12.41 2.85
C ASN A 127 -33.88 12.49 3.84
N LEU A 128 -33.31 13.69 3.98
CA LEU A 128 -32.16 13.97 4.83
C LEU A 128 -32.45 15.11 5.80
N ASP A 129 -31.74 15.11 6.93
CA ASP A 129 -31.80 16.23 7.86
C ASP A 129 -31.22 17.51 7.25
N ARG A 130 -31.82 18.65 7.59
CA ARG A 130 -31.42 19.96 7.05
C ARG A 130 -29.95 20.28 7.35
N ARG A 131 -29.44 19.93 8.55
CA ARG A 131 -28.04 20.16 8.93
C ARG A 131 -27.09 19.33 8.06
N THR A 132 -27.53 18.15 7.62
CA THR A 132 -26.75 17.31 6.70
C THR A 132 -26.66 17.95 5.31
N ILE A 133 -27.76 18.53 4.81
CA ILE A 133 -27.74 19.27 3.54
C ILE A 133 -26.83 20.49 3.65
N ASP A 134 -26.94 21.29 4.70
CA ASP A 134 -26.07 22.46 4.90
C ASP A 134 -24.58 22.04 4.88
N LYS A 135 -24.23 20.91 5.50
CA LYS A 135 -22.89 20.33 5.40
C LYS A 135 -22.52 19.90 3.98
N TYR A 136 -23.44 19.32 3.21
CA TYR A 136 -23.16 18.86 1.84
C TYR A 136 -23.00 20.02 0.84
N LEU A 137 -23.59 21.16 1.13
CA LEU A 137 -23.42 22.38 0.34
C LEU A 137 -22.03 23.02 0.51
N ASP A 138 -21.33 22.78 1.61
CA ASP A 138 -19.92 23.17 1.78
C ASP A 138 -19.05 22.45 0.73
N GLU A 139 -18.26 23.22 -0.03
CA GLU A 139 -17.34 22.73 -1.08
C GLU A 139 -16.31 21.75 -0.53
N LYS A 140 -15.89 21.92 0.73
CA LYS A 140 -14.92 21.05 1.40
C LYS A 140 -15.47 19.65 1.69
N THR A 141 -16.79 19.48 1.64
CA THR A 141 -17.42 18.18 1.91
C THR A 141 -17.22 17.24 0.73
N THR A 142 -16.71 16.05 1.01
CA THR A 142 -16.51 14.98 0.03
C THR A 142 -17.24 13.70 0.46
N GLY A 143 -17.44 12.78 -0.50
CA GLY A 143 -17.99 11.45 -0.24
C GLY A 143 -17.06 10.55 0.58
N ILE A 144 -15.78 10.93 0.70
CA ILE A 144 -14.74 10.15 1.38
C ILE A 144 -14.66 10.61 2.83
N ASN A 145 -14.49 9.67 3.76
CA ASN A 145 -14.21 10.01 5.15
C ASN A 145 -12.79 10.60 5.23
N PRO A 146 -12.59 11.82 5.78
CA PRO A 146 -11.26 12.42 5.90
C PRO A 146 -10.29 11.60 6.77
N ARG A 147 -10.80 10.72 7.62
CA ARG A 147 -9.98 9.80 8.44
C ARG A 147 -9.77 8.42 7.79
N LEU A 148 -10.22 8.23 6.54
CA LEU A 148 -10.05 6.97 5.84
C LEU A 148 -8.55 6.68 5.64
N GLY A 149 -8.08 5.52 6.08
CA GLY A 149 -6.67 5.13 5.99
C GLY A 149 -5.76 5.77 7.05
N VAL A 150 -6.24 6.75 7.83
CA VAL A 150 -5.49 7.33 8.93
C VAL A 150 -5.45 6.32 10.08
N LYS A 151 -4.26 5.76 10.32
CA LYS A 151 -4.01 4.91 11.48
C LYS A 151 -3.90 5.78 12.73
N ARG A 152 -4.44 5.30 13.85
CA ARG A 152 -4.21 5.93 15.16
C ARG A 152 -2.72 5.77 15.50
N LYS A 153 -2.16 6.79 16.16
CA LYS A 153 -0.79 6.70 16.67
C LYS A 153 -0.66 5.51 17.63
N SER A 154 0.36 4.70 17.45
CA SER A 154 0.71 3.60 18.35
C SER A 154 1.35 4.15 19.63
N LYS A 155 1.29 3.36 20.71
CA LYS A 155 2.07 3.64 21.93
C LYS A 155 3.58 3.68 21.67
N LEU A 156 4.05 2.98 20.61
CA LEU A 156 5.45 2.95 20.20
C LEU A 156 5.87 4.19 19.41
N ASP A 157 4.93 4.93 18.81
CA ASP A 157 5.26 6.04 17.91
C ASP A 157 6.07 7.14 18.64
N VAL A 158 5.88 7.28 19.95
CA VAL A 158 6.60 8.23 20.81
C VAL A 158 8.07 7.83 21.00
N TYR A 159 8.40 6.54 20.90
CA TYR A 159 9.73 5.99 21.19
C TYR A 159 10.51 5.60 19.92
N VAL A 160 9.99 5.91 18.72
CA VAL A 160 10.60 5.50 17.44
C VAL A 160 12.04 5.98 17.31
N ASP A 161 12.31 7.23 17.67
CA ASP A 161 13.65 7.81 17.55
C ASP A 161 14.65 7.14 18.51
N SER A 162 14.23 6.88 19.74
CA SER A 162 15.02 6.15 20.74
C SER A 162 15.29 4.71 20.29
N ILE A 163 14.29 4.04 19.71
CA ILE A 163 14.43 2.68 19.19
C ILE A 163 15.43 2.66 18.02
N ASN A 164 15.30 3.58 17.06
CA ASN A 164 16.20 3.69 15.92
C ASN A 164 17.65 3.92 16.35
N SER A 165 17.87 4.78 17.35
CA SER A 165 19.20 5.05 17.92
C SER A 165 19.80 3.78 18.54
N LEU A 166 19.00 3.00 19.27
CA LEU A 166 19.47 1.76 19.88
C LEU A 166 19.72 0.63 18.86
N ILE A 167 18.95 0.58 17.78
CA ILE A 167 19.16 -0.32 16.64
C ILE A 167 20.49 -0.01 15.94
N GLN A 168 20.80 1.27 15.71
CA GLN A 168 22.06 1.69 15.10
C GLN A 168 23.29 1.26 15.92
N VAL A 169 23.16 1.25 17.25
CA VAL A 169 24.21 0.78 18.17
C VAL A 169 24.29 -0.76 18.22
N GLY A 170 23.40 -1.48 17.53
CA GLY A 170 23.38 -2.95 17.51
C GLY A 170 22.75 -3.57 18.77
N SER A 171 21.90 -2.82 19.49
CA SER A 171 21.23 -3.32 20.69
C SER A 171 20.25 -4.45 20.35
N THR A 172 20.21 -5.48 21.20
CA THR A 172 19.24 -6.57 21.03
C THR A 172 17.81 -6.10 21.31
N SER A 173 16.82 -6.76 20.70
CA SER A 173 15.40 -6.43 20.89
C SER A 173 14.98 -6.41 22.36
N LYS A 174 15.49 -7.35 23.17
CA LYS A 174 15.25 -7.41 24.62
C LYS A 174 15.82 -6.20 25.36
N ALA A 175 17.05 -5.77 25.02
CA ALA A 175 17.67 -4.60 25.62
C ALA A 175 16.94 -3.30 25.25
N ILE A 176 16.48 -3.20 24.00
CA ILE A 176 15.66 -2.06 23.54
C ILE A 176 14.35 -2.02 24.32
N TYR A 177 13.67 -3.16 24.50
CA TYR A 177 12.41 -3.22 25.23
C TYR A 177 12.56 -2.79 26.69
N SER A 178 13.59 -3.26 27.40
CA SER A 178 13.85 -2.83 28.77
C SER A 178 14.05 -1.31 28.84
N LYS A 179 14.88 -0.73 27.97
CA LYS A 179 15.14 0.72 27.94
C LYS A 179 13.88 1.55 27.70
N ILE A 180 13.03 1.18 26.73
CA ILE A 180 11.79 1.93 26.49
C ILE A 180 10.78 1.74 27.62
N LYS A 181 10.79 0.58 28.30
CA LYS A 181 9.94 0.32 29.45
C LYS A 181 10.34 1.18 30.65
N ASP A 182 11.64 1.36 30.86
CA ASP A 182 12.17 2.29 31.87
C ASP A 182 11.80 3.75 31.54
N MET A 183 11.68 4.10 30.25
CA MET A 183 11.18 5.41 29.79
C MET A 183 9.66 5.59 29.92
N GLY A 184 8.93 4.58 30.42
CA GLY A 184 7.48 4.65 30.65
C GLY A 184 6.61 3.96 29.59
N TYR A 185 7.18 3.10 28.74
CA TYR A 185 6.40 2.33 27.77
C TYR A 185 5.47 1.31 28.45
N THR A 186 4.16 1.41 28.17
CA THR A 186 3.11 0.53 28.73
C THR A 186 2.54 -0.46 27.72
N GLY A 187 3.22 -0.70 26.60
CA GLY A 187 2.79 -1.69 25.59
C GLY A 187 3.46 -3.05 25.78
N SER A 188 3.13 -4.00 24.90
CA SER A 188 3.67 -5.36 24.96
C SER A 188 5.03 -5.48 24.24
N GLU A 189 5.86 -6.40 24.71
CA GLU A 189 7.14 -6.76 24.07
C GLU A 189 6.93 -7.28 22.63
N SER A 190 5.84 -8.01 22.40
CA SER A 190 5.48 -8.53 21.07
C SER A 190 5.26 -7.43 20.03
N LEU A 191 4.66 -6.31 20.43
CA LEU A 191 4.40 -5.18 19.53
C LEU A 191 5.71 -4.48 19.14
N GLN A 192 6.65 -4.35 20.09
CA GLN A 192 7.97 -3.79 19.82
C GLN A 192 8.80 -4.69 18.89
N LYS A 193 8.84 -6.00 19.13
CA LYS A 193 9.54 -6.96 18.25
C LYS A 193 9.02 -6.93 16.81
N CYS A 194 7.70 -6.93 16.64
CA CYS A 194 7.08 -6.87 15.31
C CYS A 194 7.47 -5.60 14.55
N VAL A 195 7.56 -4.44 15.22
CA VAL A 195 7.99 -3.18 14.58
C VAL A 195 9.46 -3.24 14.18
N ILE A 196 10.34 -3.78 15.04
CA ILE A 196 11.76 -3.91 14.74
C ILE A 196 11.98 -4.84 13.53
N GLU A 197 11.28 -5.99 13.48
CA GLU A 197 11.38 -6.91 12.34
C GLU A 197 10.96 -6.25 11.01
N ILE A 198 9.89 -5.44 11.02
CA ILE A 198 9.47 -4.69 9.82
C ILE A 198 10.54 -3.69 9.37
N ILE A 199 11.21 -3.02 10.31
CA ILE A 199 12.29 -2.07 10.01
C ILE A 199 13.52 -2.78 9.41
N TYR A 200 13.89 -3.96 9.91
CA TYR A 200 15.03 -4.73 9.39
C TYR A 200 14.80 -5.36 8.00
N ILE A 201 13.55 -5.57 7.61
CA ILE A 201 13.17 -6.18 6.31
C ILE A 201 12.98 -5.12 5.21
N SER A 202 12.86 -3.84 5.57
CA SER A 202 12.62 -2.72 4.64
C SER A 202 13.90 -2.08 4.14
#